data_AF-A0A093BL77-F1
#
_entry.id   AF-A0A093BL77-F1
#
_cell.length_a   1.000
_cell.length_b   1.000
_cell.length_c   1.000
_cell.angle_alpha   90.00
_cell.angle_beta   90.00
_cell.angle_gamma   90.00
#
_symmetry.space_group_name_H-M   'P 1'
#
loop_
_entity.id
_entity.type
_entity.pdbx_description
1 polymer ?
#
loop_
_entity_poly.entity_id
_entity_poly.type
_entity_poly.pdbx_seq_one_letter_code
_entity_poly.pdbx_strand_id
1 'polypeptide(L)'
;GGVLFSLEEGASFWNQFLTWRIFFASMISTFTLNSVLSVYHGNAWDLSSPGLINFGRFDNEKMGYTIQEIPIFIFMGVVGGILGALFNALNYWLTMFRIRYIHRPCLQVVEAMLVAAVTATVGFVMIYCSRDCQPIQGSTVAYPLQLFCADGEYNSMATAFFNTPEKGVVNLFHDPPGSYNPMTLGMFTLMYFFLACWTYGLTVSAGVFIPSLLIGAAWGRLFGISLSYLSKGSIWADPGKYALMGAAAQLGGIVRMTLSLTVIMMEATGNVTYGFPIMLVLMTAKIVGDYFVEGLYDMHIQLQSVPFLHWEAPVTSHSLTAREVMSTPVTCLRRIERVGTVVDILSDTSSNHNGFPVVESNPDTSQVGWVLLARGWGWVHEPLTLHCASGNSQGPLRPPSIPGVMGGRWVPTQPGSALQEASLPRVFKLFRALGLRHLVVVDNRNEV
;
A
#
# COMPACT_ATOMS: atom_id res chain seq x y z
N GLY A 1 0.91 -10.13 -9.14
CA GLY A 1 1.02 -9.28 -7.92
C GLY A 1 0.21 -7.99 -8.01
N GLY A 2 0.58 -7.06 -8.90
CA GLY A 2 -0.01 -5.70 -8.95
C GLY A 2 -1.53 -5.62 -9.13
N VAL A 3 -2.13 -6.57 -9.86
CA VAL A 3 -3.60 -6.63 -10.00
C VAL A 3 -4.27 -6.88 -8.65
N LEU A 4 -3.74 -7.81 -7.84
CA LEU A 4 -4.26 -8.08 -6.49
C LEU A 4 -4.09 -6.89 -5.57
N PHE A 5 -2.96 -6.19 -5.66
CA PHE A 5 -2.74 -4.94 -4.91
C PHE A 5 -3.82 -3.90 -5.22
N SER A 6 -4.16 -3.71 -6.51
CA SER A 6 -5.24 -2.78 -6.90
C SER A 6 -6.62 -3.22 -6.41
N LEU A 7 -6.84 -4.53 -6.24
CA LEU A 7 -8.08 -5.07 -5.73
C LEU A 7 -8.19 -4.97 -4.20
N GLU A 8 -7.07 -5.10 -3.50
CA GLU A 8 -6.98 -4.94 -2.05
C GLU A 8 -7.19 -3.47 -1.62
N GLU A 9 -6.49 -2.53 -2.28
CA GLU A 9 -6.50 -1.12 -1.88
C GLU A 9 -7.55 -0.29 -2.61
N GLY A 10 -7.81 -0.58 -3.89
CA GLY A 10 -8.57 0.31 -4.77
C GLY A 10 -9.99 -0.14 -5.10
N ALA A 11 -10.28 -1.45 -5.06
CA ALA A 11 -11.57 -1.96 -5.53
C ALA A 11 -12.61 -2.04 -4.42
N SER A 12 -13.64 -1.21 -4.53
CA SER A 12 -14.86 -1.29 -3.73
C SER A 12 -15.75 -2.48 -4.13
N PHE A 13 -15.81 -2.77 -5.43
CA PHE A 13 -16.57 -3.89 -6.00
C PHE A 13 -15.73 -4.67 -7.00
N TRP A 14 -16.02 -5.96 -7.12
CA TRP A 14 -15.40 -6.82 -8.12
C TRP A 14 -16.09 -6.63 -9.47
N ASN A 15 -15.34 -6.18 -10.48
CA ASN A 15 -15.82 -6.08 -11.86
C ASN A 15 -14.90 -6.86 -12.79
N GLN A 16 -15.41 -7.93 -13.39
CA GLN A 16 -14.63 -8.81 -14.26
C GLN A 16 -13.98 -8.07 -15.44
N PHE A 17 -14.69 -7.15 -16.09
CA PHE A 17 -14.14 -6.39 -17.21
C PHE A 17 -13.04 -5.43 -16.78
N LEU A 18 -13.17 -4.83 -15.60
CA LEU A 18 -12.16 -3.95 -15.03
C LEU A 18 -10.91 -4.75 -14.65
N THR A 19 -11.07 -5.89 -13.99
CA THR A 19 -9.95 -6.80 -13.66
C THR A 19 -9.18 -7.23 -14.90
N TRP A 20 -9.87 -7.56 -15.99
CA TRP A 20 -9.23 -7.87 -17.28
C TRP A 20 -8.42 -6.69 -17.84
N ARG A 21 -8.94 -5.46 -17.77
CA ARG A 21 -8.22 -4.26 -18.23
C ARG A 21 -6.99 -3.97 -17.39
N ILE A 22 -7.09 -4.12 -16.07
CA ILE A 22 -5.95 -3.92 -15.14
C ILE A 22 -4.88 -4.98 -15.37
N PHE A 23 -5.28 -6.24 -15.56
CA PHE A 23 -4.36 -7.33 -15.89
C PHE A 23 -3.63 -7.07 -17.21
N PHE A 24 -4.36 -6.70 -18.27
CA PHE A 24 -3.76 -6.37 -19.56
C PHE A 24 -2.78 -5.19 -19.45
N ALA A 25 -3.16 -4.12 -18.77
CA ALA A 25 -2.28 -2.96 -18.56
C ALA A 25 -1.01 -3.33 -17.79
N SER A 26 -1.11 -4.20 -16.78
CA SER A 26 0.04 -4.69 -16.00
C SER A 26 1.00 -5.48 -16.88
N MET A 27 0.49 -6.40 -17.71
CA MET A 27 1.32 -7.21 -18.62
C MET A 27 2.01 -6.35 -19.68
N ILE A 28 1.30 -5.37 -20.27
CA ILE A 28 1.89 -4.43 -21.22
C ILE A 28 2.99 -3.61 -20.56
N SER A 29 2.78 -3.11 -19.35
CA SER A 29 3.80 -2.33 -18.62
C SER A 29 5.08 -3.14 -18.39
N THR A 30 4.96 -4.39 -17.91
CA THR A 30 6.10 -5.30 -17.71
C THR A 30 6.82 -5.58 -19.04
N PHE A 31 6.07 -5.85 -20.11
CA PHE A 31 6.63 -6.11 -21.43
C PHE A 31 7.37 -4.89 -22.00
N THR A 32 6.79 -3.69 -21.88
CA THR A 32 7.41 -2.45 -22.34
C THR A 32 8.70 -2.17 -21.58
N LEU A 33 8.71 -2.30 -20.25
CA LEU A 33 9.90 -2.10 -19.43
C LEU A 33 11.03 -3.07 -19.86
N ASN A 34 10.71 -4.37 -19.94
CA ASN A 34 11.70 -5.39 -20.28
C ASN A 34 12.25 -5.17 -21.70
N SER A 35 11.39 -4.87 -22.68
CA SER A 35 11.81 -4.61 -24.07
C SER A 35 12.72 -3.39 -24.18
N VAL A 36 12.37 -2.28 -23.54
CA VAL A 36 13.18 -1.05 -23.58
C VAL A 36 14.52 -1.27 -22.89
N LEU A 37 14.53 -1.95 -21.74
CA LEU A 37 15.75 -2.20 -20.97
C LEU A 37 16.68 -3.20 -21.68
N SER A 38 16.11 -4.21 -22.34
CA SER A 38 16.81 -5.19 -23.17
C SER A 38 17.52 -4.53 -24.36
N VAL A 39 16.84 -3.59 -25.05
CA VAL A 39 17.44 -2.79 -26.13
C VAL A 39 18.55 -1.88 -25.60
N TYR A 40 18.35 -1.24 -24.44
CA TYR A 40 19.35 -0.36 -23.83
C TYR A 40 20.65 -1.09 -23.47
N HIS A 41 20.57 -2.32 -22.95
CA HIS A 41 21.74 -3.13 -22.60
C HIS A 41 22.41 -3.80 -23.81
N GLY A 42 21.93 -3.56 -25.04
CA GLY A 42 22.52 -4.08 -26.27
C GLY A 42 22.13 -5.52 -26.62
N ASN A 43 21.27 -6.17 -25.83
CA ASN A 43 20.85 -7.55 -26.01
C ASN A 43 19.34 -7.63 -26.28
N ALA A 44 18.87 -7.11 -27.41
CA ALA A 44 17.44 -6.97 -27.74
C ALA A 44 16.60 -8.27 -27.69
N TRP A 45 17.24 -9.44 -27.66
CA TRP A 45 16.59 -10.75 -27.65
C TRP A 45 16.52 -11.40 -26.27
N ASP A 46 17.25 -10.88 -25.28
CA ASP A 46 17.23 -11.40 -23.91
C ASP A 46 16.29 -10.58 -23.04
N LEU A 47 15.16 -11.18 -22.67
CA LEU A 47 14.12 -10.58 -21.82
C LEU A 47 14.37 -10.92 -20.34
N SER A 48 15.60 -10.70 -19.87
CA SER A 48 16.05 -11.10 -18.53
C SER A 48 15.65 -10.15 -17.40
N SER A 49 15.10 -8.96 -17.71
CA SER A 49 14.75 -7.93 -16.74
C SER A 49 13.25 -7.61 -16.70
N PRO A 50 12.41 -8.48 -16.09
CA PRO A 50 10.97 -8.26 -16.00
C PRO A 50 10.59 -7.06 -15.09
N GLY A 51 11.42 -6.72 -14.11
CA GLY A 51 11.17 -5.60 -13.19
C GLY A 51 12.39 -4.72 -12.96
N LEU A 52 12.17 -3.61 -12.24
CA LEU A 52 13.23 -2.72 -11.74
C LEU A 52 14.11 -3.42 -10.69
N ILE A 53 13.53 -4.36 -9.94
CA ILE A 53 14.24 -5.25 -9.03
C ILE A 53 13.99 -6.69 -9.46
N ASN A 54 15.06 -7.44 -9.69
CA ASN A 54 15.00 -8.84 -10.07
C ASN A 54 15.70 -9.64 -8.97
N PHE A 55 14.96 -10.46 -8.22
CA PHE A 55 15.54 -11.22 -7.11
C PHE A 55 16.42 -12.37 -7.57
N GLY A 56 16.52 -12.66 -8.87
CA GLY A 56 17.27 -13.79 -9.40
C GLY A 56 16.48 -15.09 -9.35
N ARG A 57 17.11 -16.20 -9.73
CA ARG A 57 16.47 -17.52 -9.78
C ARG A 57 16.73 -18.29 -8.49
N PHE A 58 15.66 -18.82 -7.89
CA PHE A 58 15.72 -19.62 -6.65
C PHE A 58 15.56 -21.13 -6.91
N ASP A 59 15.99 -21.60 -8.08
CA ASP A 59 15.79 -22.99 -8.56
C ASP A 59 16.92 -23.95 -8.18
N ASN A 60 17.83 -23.53 -7.28
CA ASN A 60 18.94 -24.37 -6.83
C ASN A 60 18.44 -25.46 -5.88
N GLU A 61 19.00 -26.67 -5.94
CA GLU A 61 18.67 -27.77 -5.00
C GLU A 61 18.87 -27.38 -3.52
N LYS A 62 19.79 -26.45 -3.26
CA LYS A 62 20.06 -25.87 -1.93
C LYS A 62 18.90 -25.01 -1.38
N MET A 63 18.01 -24.58 -2.26
CA MET A 63 16.82 -23.78 -1.95
C MET A 63 15.58 -24.68 -1.74
N GLY A 64 15.74 -25.99 -1.51
CA GLY A 64 14.66 -26.80 -0.97
C GLY A 64 14.36 -26.43 0.49
N TYR A 65 13.09 -26.40 0.87
CA TYR A 65 12.69 -26.35 2.29
C TYR A 65 12.01 -27.66 2.70
N THR A 66 12.24 -28.05 3.95
CA THR A 66 11.61 -29.22 4.54
C THR A 66 10.48 -28.82 5.50
N ILE A 67 9.55 -29.73 5.78
CA ILE A 67 8.43 -29.48 6.71
C ILE A 67 8.94 -29.11 8.13
N GLN A 68 10.10 -29.62 8.52
CA GLN A 68 10.72 -29.33 9.83
C GLN A 68 11.13 -27.87 9.99
N GLU A 69 11.31 -27.12 8.90
CA GLU A 69 11.69 -25.70 8.93
C GLU A 69 10.51 -24.75 9.09
N ILE A 70 9.27 -25.23 8.92
CA ILE A 70 8.06 -24.39 9.01
C ILE A 70 7.94 -23.66 10.36
N PRO A 71 8.17 -24.30 11.53
CA PRO A 71 8.16 -23.59 12.81
C PRO A 71 9.24 -22.51 12.90
N ILE A 72 10.39 -22.70 12.24
CA ILE A 72 11.47 -21.71 12.20
C ILE A 72 11.03 -20.50 11.39
N PHE A 73 10.36 -20.69 10.25
CA PHE A 73 9.80 -19.60 9.47
C PHE A 73 8.74 -18.82 10.25
N ILE A 74 7.86 -19.51 10.99
CA ILE A 74 6.87 -18.86 11.87
C ILE A 74 7.58 -18.00 12.92
N PHE A 75 8.65 -18.51 13.55
CA PHE A 75 9.43 -17.75 14.52
C PHE A 75 10.07 -16.50 13.89
N MET A 76 10.62 -16.60 12.68
CA MET A 76 11.12 -15.44 11.94
C MET A 76 10.02 -14.41 11.64
N GLY A 77 8.80 -14.87 11.34
CA GLY A 77 7.63 -14.01 11.19
C GLY A 77 7.31 -13.23 12.46
N VAL A 78 7.39 -13.88 13.64
CA VAL A 78 7.23 -13.20 14.93
C VAL A 78 8.28 -12.10 15.12
N VAL A 79 9.56 -12.40 14.85
CA VAL A 79 10.65 -11.43 14.95
C VAL A 79 10.44 -10.24 14.00
N GLY A 80 10.08 -10.51 12.74
CA GLY A 80 9.79 -9.47 11.75
C GLY A 80 8.57 -8.62 12.12
N GLY A 81 7.54 -9.21 12.73
CA GLY A 81 6.38 -8.48 13.26
C GLY A 81 6.74 -7.53 14.41
N ILE A 82 7.57 -7.98 15.36
CA ILE A 82 8.04 -7.15 16.48
C ILE A 82 8.95 -6.02 15.99
N LEU A 83 9.92 -6.34 15.11
CA LEU A 83 10.82 -5.33 14.54
C LEU A 83 10.06 -4.32 13.66
N GLY A 84 9.06 -4.77 12.92
CA GLY A 84 8.18 -3.89 12.13
C GLY A 84 7.31 -2.99 13.01
N ALA A 85 6.75 -3.51 14.11
CA ALA A 85 6.02 -2.69 15.07
C ALA A 85 6.91 -1.64 15.76
N LEU A 86 8.15 -2.01 16.12
CA LEU A 86 9.15 -1.06 16.64
C LEU A 86 9.46 0.03 15.61
N PHE A 87 9.65 -0.34 14.34
CA PHE A 87 9.89 0.61 13.25
C PHE A 87 8.72 1.59 13.10
N ASN A 88 7.48 1.11 13.13
CA ASN A 88 6.28 1.94 13.01
C ASN A 88 6.12 2.85 14.23
N ALA A 89 6.36 2.34 15.45
CA ALA A 89 6.30 3.13 16.67
C ALA A 89 7.32 4.28 16.65
N LEU A 90 8.58 4.00 16.32
CA LEU A 90 9.62 5.02 16.22
C LEU A 90 9.27 6.07 15.16
N ASN A 91 8.78 5.64 13.99
CA ASN A 91 8.29 6.56 12.97
C ASN A 91 7.12 7.42 13.44
N TYR A 92 6.18 6.87 14.19
CA TYR A 92 5.05 7.63 14.74
C TYR A 92 5.53 8.81 15.60
N TRP A 93 6.41 8.52 16.57
CA TRP A 93 6.97 9.55 17.44
C TRP A 93 7.73 10.62 16.65
N LEU A 94 8.49 10.18 15.64
CA LEU A 94 9.29 11.06 14.80
C LEU A 94 8.42 11.94 13.88
N THR A 95 7.35 11.40 13.31
CA THR A 95 6.37 12.15 12.53
C THR A 95 5.61 13.15 13.40
N MET A 96 5.20 12.77 14.61
CA MET A 96 4.55 13.69 15.56
C MET A 96 5.48 14.86 15.92
N PHE A 97 6.79 14.58 16.10
CA PHE A 97 7.80 15.62 16.32
C PHE A 97 7.93 16.55 15.10
N ARG A 98 7.99 16.01 13.88
CA ARG A 98 8.06 16.80 12.64
C ARG A 98 6.86 17.70 12.44
N ILE A 99 5.64 17.19 12.68
CA ILE A 99 4.40 17.96 12.56
C ILE A 99 4.40 19.14 13.55
N ARG A 100 4.91 18.94 14.77
CA ARG A 100 4.90 19.97 15.82
C ARG A 100 6.02 21.01 15.66
N TYR A 101 7.23 20.59 15.30
CA TYR A 101 8.42 21.46 15.32
C TYR A 101 8.97 21.82 13.92
N ILE A 102 8.84 20.94 12.92
CA ILE A 102 9.48 21.06 11.60
C ILE A 102 8.42 21.30 10.51
N HIS A 103 7.59 22.32 10.71
CA HIS A 103 6.49 22.63 9.78
C HIS A 103 6.90 23.57 8.63
N ARG A 104 8.02 24.30 8.76
CA ARG A 104 8.45 25.30 7.76
C ARG A 104 9.21 24.64 6.60
N PRO A 105 8.97 25.05 5.35
CA PRO A 105 9.59 24.42 4.17
C PRO A 105 11.12 24.51 4.20
N CYS A 106 11.68 25.65 4.65
CA CYS A 106 13.13 25.78 4.77
C CYS A 106 13.73 24.80 5.80
N LEU A 107 13.05 24.59 6.93
CA LEU A 107 13.51 23.65 7.96
C LEU A 107 13.44 22.20 7.46
N GLN A 108 12.42 21.85 6.67
CA GLN A 108 12.28 20.53 6.07
C GLN A 108 13.42 20.22 5.07
N VAL A 109 13.81 21.20 4.27
CA VAL A 109 14.97 21.06 3.36
C VAL A 109 16.28 20.93 4.14
N VAL A 110 16.47 21.72 5.21
CA VAL A 110 17.65 21.61 6.07
C VAL A 110 17.71 20.25 6.77
N GLU A 111 16.57 19.74 7.25
CA GLU A 111 16.50 18.38 7.84
C GLU A 111 16.92 17.32 6.81
N ALA A 112 16.39 17.38 5.59
CA ALA A 112 16.75 16.42 4.54
C ALA A 112 18.25 16.46 4.20
N MET A 113 18.85 17.66 4.10
CA MET A 113 20.29 17.81 3.90
C MET A 113 21.11 17.26 5.07
N LEU A 114 20.65 17.49 6.30
CA LEU A 114 21.31 16.98 7.50
C LEU A 114 21.25 15.45 7.57
N VAL A 115 20.08 14.85 7.29
CA VAL A 115 19.94 13.39 7.25
C VAL A 115 20.85 12.80 6.18
N ALA A 116 20.95 13.42 4.99
CA ALA A 116 21.87 12.98 3.93
C ALA A 116 23.35 13.08 4.33
N ALA A 117 23.74 14.14 5.05
CA ALA A 117 25.10 14.27 5.56
C ALA A 117 25.40 13.23 6.65
N VAL A 118 24.44 12.97 7.54
CA VAL A 118 24.59 11.98 8.61
C VAL A 118 24.64 10.55 8.05
N THR A 119 23.81 10.21 7.07
CA THR A 119 23.86 8.88 6.43
C THR A 119 25.23 8.64 5.76
N ALA A 120 25.76 9.64 5.05
CA ALA A 120 27.07 9.55 4.40
C ALA A 120 28.22 9.43 5.42
N THR A 121 28.20 10.21 6.50
CA THR A 121 29.21 10.15 7.55
C THR A 121 29.17 8.84 8.33
N VAL A 122 27.98 8.34 8.69
CA VAL A 122 27.81 7.04 9.35
C VAL A 122 28.31 5.91 8.45
N GLY A 123 27.96 5.94 7.16
CA GLY A 123 28.47 4.99 6.18
C GLY A 123 29.99 5.00 6.11
N PHE A 124 30.61 6.18 5.97
CA PHE A 124 32.07 6.32 5.94
C PHE A 124 32.75 5.84 7.22
N VAL A 125 32.23 6.20 8.40
CA VAL A 125 32.78 5.77 9.70
C VAL A 125 32.73 4.25 9.83
N MET A 126 31.63 3.61 9.42
CA MET A 126 31.53 2.15 9.44
C MET A 126 32.51 1.47 8.49
N ILE A 127 32.73 2.04 7.31
CA ILE A 127 33.73 1.53 6.37
C ILE A 127 35.14 1.70 6.95
N TYR A 128 35.45 2.85 7.53
CA TYR A 128 36.76 3.15 8.13
C TYR A 128 37.09 2.25 9.33
N CYS A 129 36.10 1.97 10.18
CA CYS A 129 36.28 1.11 11.36
C CYS A 129 36.28 -0.38 11.03
N SER A 130 35.77 -0.78 9.86
CA SER A 130 35.74 -2.17 9.42
C SER A 130 37.14 -2.68 9.07
N ARG A 131 37.47 -3.89 9.55
CA ARG A 131 38.71 -4.62 9.24
C ARG A 131 38.46 -5.88 8.41
N ASP A 132 37.22 -6.07 7.93
CA ASP A 132 36.82 -7.26 7.19
C ASP A 132 37.15 -7.10 5.70
N CYS A 133 38.30 -7.66 5.32
CA CYS A 133 38.80 -7.69 3.96
C CYS A 133 38.46 -9.03 3.29
N GLN A 134 38.03 -8.96 2.02
CA GLN A 134 37.72 -10.13 1.20
C GLN A 134 38.45 -10.07 -0.14
N PRO A 135 38.91 -11.21 -0.67
CA PRO A 135 39.56 -11.24 -1.97
C PRO A 135 38.56 -10.88 -3.07
N ILE A 136 39.02 -10.15 -4.09
CA ILE A 136 38.19 -9.80 -5.25
C ILE A 136 37.85 -11.08 -6.04
N GLN A 137 36.69 -11.68 -5.74
CA GLN A 137 36.16 -12.83 -6.48
C GLN A 137 35.45 -12.37 -7.76
N GLY A 138 36.23 -12.13 -8.83
CA GLY A 138 35.70 -11.82 -10.16
C GLY A 138 34.80 -10.57 -10.24
N SER A 139 34.09 -10.43 -11.37
CA SER A 139 33.32 -9.24 -11.81
C SER A 139 32.04 -8.93 -11.00
N THR A 140 31.93 -9.36 -9.76
CA THR A 140 30.70 -9.24 -8.96
C THR A 140 30.53 -7.86 -8.31
N VAL A 141 31.63 -7.14 -8.06
CA VAL A 141 31.61 -5.84 -7.39
C VAL A 141 31.88 -4.72 -8.40
N ALA A 142 30.90 -3.83 -8.60
CA ALA A 142 31.01 -2.73 -9.57
C ALA A 142 32.00 -1.65 -9.10
N TYR A 143 32.09 -1.44 -7.79
CA TYR A 143 32.97 -0.46 -7.15
C TYR A 143 33.73 -1.11 -5.98
N PRO A 144 34.77 -1.92 -6.25
CA PRO A 144 35.56 -2.54 -5.19
C PRO A 144 36.45 -1.49 -4.53
N LEU A 145 36.06 -1.04 -3.33
CA LEU A 145 36.85 -0.09 -2.54
C LEU A 145 37.86 -0.84 -1.67
N GLN A 146 39.15 -0.65 -1.97
CA GLN A 146 40.25 -1.10 -1.13
C GLN A 146 40.62 0.01 -0.14
N LEU A 147 40.28 -0.20 1.13
CA LEU A 147 40.61 0.71 2.24
C LEU A 147 41.12 -0.11 3.42
N PHE A 148 42.36 0.12 3.85
CA PHE A 148 43.03 -0.62 4.93
C PHE A 148 43.05 -2.16 4.76
N CYS A 149 43.01 -2.64 3.52
CA CYS A 149 43.12 -4.05 3.16
C CYS A 149 44.41 -4.31 2.38
N ALA A 150 44.85 -5.57 2.37
CA ALA A 150 46.01 -5.99 1.57
C ALA A 150 45.72 -5.84 0.06
N ASP A 151 46.77 -5.80 -0.74
CA ASP A 151 46.64 -5.68 -2.20
C ASP A 151 45.87 -6.86 -2.80
N GLY A 152 44.81 -6.56 -3.55
CA GLY A 152 43.90 -7.56 -4.13
C GLY A 152 42.70 -7.92 -3.26
N GLU A 153 42.53 -7.26 -2.11
CA GLU A 153 41.36 -7.40 -1.24
C GLU A 153 40.52 -6.12 -1.21
N TYR A 154 39.23 -6.25 -0.95
CA TYR A 154 38.28 -5.14 -0.79
C TYR A 154 37.57 -5.21 0.56
N ASN A 155 37.08 -4.07 1.05
CA ASN A 155 36.36 -4.00 2.31
C ASN A 155 34.88 -4.39 2.12
N SER A 156 34.42 -5.41 2.82
CA SER A 156 33.04 -5.93 2.73
C SER A 156 31.98 -4.92 3.20
N MET A 157 32.30 -4.03 4.15
CA MET A 157 31.37 -2.97 4.56
C MET A 157 31.24 -1.88 3.50
N ALA A 158 32.27 -1.66 2.70
CA ALA A 158 32.20 -0.70 1.60
C ALA A 158 31.22 -1.18 0.53
N THR A 159 31.21 -2.48 0.22
CA THR A 159 30.26 -3.03 -0.75
C THR A 159 28.82 -2.99 -0.25
N ALA A 160 28.59 -3.08 1.06
CA ALA A 160 27.24 -2.92 1.64
C ALA A 160 26.67 -1.50 1.48
N PHE A 161 27.51 -0.46 1.57
CA PHE A 161 27.08 0.95 1.48
C PHE A 161 27.16 1.56 0.08
N PHE A 162 28.15 1.17 -0.73
CA PHE A 162 28.36 1.74 -2.08
C PHE A 162 27.58 1.02 -3.18
N ASN A 163 27.08 -0.19 -2.92
CA ASN A 163 26.15 -0.82 -3.85
C ASN A 163 24.76 -0.21 -3.74
N THR A 164 24.00 -0.29 -4.83
CA THR A 164 22.58 0.05 -4.78
C THR A 164 21.86 -0.97 -3.89
N PRO A 165 20.83 -0.55 -3.13
CA PRO A 165 20.17 -1.44 -2.17
C PRO A 165 19.46 -2.61 -2.87
N GLU A 166 19.05 -2.47 -4.13
CA GLU A 166 18.48 -3.56 -4.94
C GLU A 166 19.52 -4.66 -5.15
N LYS A 167 20.74 -4.30 -5.54
CA LYS A 167 21.84 -5.26 -5.71
C LYS A 167 22.27 -5.83 -4.36
N GLY A 168 22.26 -5.03 -3.30
CA GLY A 168 22.51 -5.49 -1.94
C GLY A 168 21.55 -6.62 -1.50
N VAL A 169 20.24 -6.46 -1.76
CA VAL A 169 19.23 -7.50 -1.51
C VAL A 169 19.53 -8.78 -2.30
N VAL A 170 19.82 -8.65 -3.60
CA VAL A 170 20.12 -9.81 -4.47
C VAL A 170 21.37 -10.56 -4.01
N ASN A 171 22.44 -9.84 -3.66
CA ASN A 171 23.66 -10.43 -3.13
C ASN A 171 23.38 -11.18 -1.80
N LEU A 172 22.60 -10.59 -0.89
CA LEU A 172 22.20 -11.25 0.35
C LEU A 172 21.36 -12.51 0.14
N PHE A 173 20.67 -12.67 -0.99
CA PHE A 173 19.93 -13.88 -1.32
C PHE A 173 20.80 -14.98 -1.94
N HIS A 174 21.77 -14.63 -2.79
CA HIS A 174 22.47 -15.61 -3.64
C HIS A 174 23.93 -15.87 -3.27
N ASP A 175 24.55 -15.01 -2.45
CA ASP A 175 25.95 -15.20 -2.09
C ASP A 175 26.16 -16.49 -1.28
N PRO A 176 27.28 -17.19 -1.47
CA PRO A 176 27.55 -18.47 -0.82
C PRO A 176 27.66 -18.36 0.72
N PRO A 177 27.47 -19.46 1.45
CA PRO A 177 27.70 -19.49 2.89
C PRO A 177 29.15 -19.15 3.20
N GLY A 178 29.37 -18.32 4.24
CA GLY A 178 30.71 -17.83 4.61
C GLY A 178 31.15 -16.54 3.91
N SER A 179 30.36 -16.01 2.97
CA SER A 179 30.68 -14.75 2.27
C SER A 179 30.48 -13.48 3.12
N TYR A 180 29.85 -13.55 4.29
CA TYR A 180 29.63 -12.39 5.15
C TYR A 180 30.08 -12.70 6.57
N ASN A 181 30.77 -11.74 7.19
CA ASN A 181 31.08 -11.81 8.62
C ASN A 181 29.83 -11.39 9.42
N PRO A 182 29.39 -12.17 10.43
CA PRO A 182 28.20 -11.85 11.21
C PRO A 182 28.30 -10.52 11.96
N MET A 183 29.50 -10.09 12.36
CA MET A 183 29.67 -8.85 13.12
C MET A 183 29.40 -7.61 12.27
N THR A 184 30.01 -7.53 11.09
CA THR A 184 29.83 -6.40 10.16
C THR A 184 28.40 -6.36 9.61
N LEU A 185 27.84 -7.51 9.24
CA LEU A 185 26.45 -7.59 8.79
C LEU A 185 25.45 -7.20 9.89
N GLY A 186 25.71 -7.56 11.15
CA GLY A 186 24.92 -7.14 12.31
C GLY A 186 24.94 -5.64 12.53
N MET A 187 26.13 -5.03 12.50
CA MET A 187 26.30 -3.57 12.61
C MET A 187 25.62 -2.83 11.47
N PHE A 188 25.77 -3.32 10.23
CA PHE A 188 25.09 -2.78 9.06
C PHE A 188 23.57 -2.81 9.24
N THR A 189 23.01 -3.96 9.63
CA THR A 189 21.56 -4.13 9.80
C THR A 189 20.99 -3.16 10.83
N LEU A 190 21.64 -3.06 11.99
CA LEU A 190 21.17 -2.20 13.07
C LEU A 190 21.22 -0.72 12.68
N MET A 191 22.32 -0.27 12.07
CA MET A 191 22.45 1.13 11.65
C MET A 191 21.50 1.46 10.51
N TYR A 192 21.40 0.59 9.51
CA TYR A 192 20.51 0.80 8.38
C TYR A 192 19.03 0.80 8.80
N PHE A 193 18.64 0.03 9.83
CA PHE A 193 17.30 0.08 10.43
C PHE A 193 16.95 1.48 10.94
N PHE A 194 17.83 2.09 11.75
CA PHE A 194 17.59 3.44 12.27
C PHE A 194 17.66 4.51 11.18
N LEU A 195 18.58 4.39 10.22
CA LEU A 195 18.66 5.33 9.09
C LEU A 195 17.40 5.25 8.21
N ALA A 196 16.91 4.06 7.89
CA ALA A 196 15.66 3.87 7.15
C ALA A 196 14.45 4.43 7.91
N CYS A 197 14.42 4.24 9.24
CA CYS A 197 13.38 4.79 10.10
C CYS A 197 13.42 6.33 10.12
N TRP A 198 14.61 6.93 10.17
CA TRP A 198 14.74 8.38 10.24
C TRP A 198 14.48 9.06 8.89
N THR A 199 14.90 8.42 7.80
CA THR A 199 14.69 8.93 6.43
C THR A 199 13.22 8.89 6.00
N TYR A 200 12.45 7.93 6.49
CA TYR A 200 11.02 7.89 6.22
C TYR A 200 10.31 9.08 6.89
N GLY A 201 9.44 9.76 6.14
CA GLY A 201 8.72 10.97 6.58
C GLY A 201 9.45 12.31 6.32
N LEU A 202 10.62 12.28 5.67
CA LEU A 202 11.22 13.48 5.10
C LEU A 202 10.38 14.00 3.92
N THR A 203 10.48 15.29 3.62
CA THR A 203 9.79 15.91 2.48
C THR A 203 10.52 15.65 1.16
N VAL A 204 10.69 14.38 0.82
CA VAL A 204 11.31 13.89 -0.42
C VAL A 204 10.49 12.72 -0.97
N SER A 205 10.50 12.54 -2.30
CA SER A 205 9.88 11.36 -2.89
C SER A 205 10.77 10.14 -2.64
N ALA A 206 10.29 9.21 -1.82
CA ALA A 206 11.03 8.01 -1.43
C ALA A 206 10.08 6.81 -1.25
N GLY A 207 10.64 5.61 -1.32
CA GLY A 207 9.92 4.36 -1.08
C GLY A 207 10.51 3.58 0.10
N VAL A 208 9.65 2.92 0.88
CA VAL A 208 10.03 2.15 2.08
C VAL A 208 10.20 0.64 1.78
N PHE A 209 9.74 0.17 0.62
CA PHE A 209 9.76 -1.25 0.24
C PHE A 209 11.19 -1.82 0.22
N ILE A 210 12.10 -1.23 -0.56
CA ILE A 210 13.47 -1.75 -0.74
C ILE A 210 14.28 -1.66 0.56
N PRO A 211 14.25 -0.55 1.34
CA PRO A 211 14.90 -0.51 2.64
C PRO A 211 14.42 -1.62 3.60
N SER A 212 13.11 -1.87 3.63
CA SER A 212 12.52 -2.93 4.47
C SER A 212 12.99 -4.34 4.06
N LEU A 213 13.05 -4.60 2.75
CA LEU A 213 13.60 -5.84 2.20
C LEU A 213 15.07 -6.02 2.56
N LEU A 214 15.87 -4.96 2.46
CA LEU A 214 17.30 -5.02 2.75
C LEU A 214 17.57 -5.30 4.23
N ILE A 215 16.88 -4.61 5.13
CA ILE A 215 16.94 -4.86 6.58
C ILE A 215 16.58 -6.31 6.87
N GLY A 216 15.47 -6.77 6.29
CA GLY A 216 14.96 -8.13 6.47
C GLY A 216 15.90 -9.20 5.93
N ALA A 217 16.46 -8.99 4.75
CA ALA A 217 17.44 -9.88 4.14
C ALA A 217 18.72 -9.97 4.99
N ALA A 218 19.17 -8.84 5.54
CA ALA A 218 20.38 -8.79 6.34
C ALA A 218 20.24 -9.55 7.67
N TRP A 219 19.18 -9.30 8.46
CA TRP A 219 18.97 -10.09 9.69
C TRP A 219 18.54 -11.52 9.41
N GLY A 220 17.80 -11.78 8.32
CA GLY A 220 17.43 -13.13 7.91
C GLY A 220 18.67 -13.96 7.55
N ARG A 221 19.66 -13.35 6.89
CA ARG A 221 20.95 -13.99 6.60
C ARG A 221 21.77 -14.23 7.86
N LEU A 222 21.78 -13.28 8.81
CA LEU A 222 22.41 -13.47 10.14
C LEU A 222 21.79 -14.64 10.90
N PHE A 223 20.47 -14.77 10.85
CA PHE A 223 19.75 -15.89 11.44
C PHE A 223 20.14 -17.21 10.76
N GLY A 224 20.23 -17.23 9.43
CA GLY A 224 20.71 -18.38 8.66
C GLY A 224 22.15 -18.79 8.99
N ILE A 225 23.08 -17.84 9.13
CA ILE A 225 24.47 -18.10 9.55
C ILE A 225 24.50 -18.71 10.95
N SER A 226 23.70 -18.17 11.88
CA SER A 226 23.57 -18.70 13.24
C SER A 226 23.05 -20.14 13.23
N LEU A 227 22.02 -20.42 12.44
CA LEU A 227 21.46 -21.76 12.29
C LEU A 227 22.43 -22.74 11.64
N SER A 228 23.22 -22.29 10.67
CA SER A 228 24.28 -23.09 10.04
C SER A 228 25.36 -23.48 11.05
N TYR A 229 25.74 -22.57 11.96
CA TYR A 229 26.66 -22.86 13.06
C TYR A 229 26.09 -23.89 14.04
N LEU A 230 24.83 -23.75 14.45
CA LEU A 230 24.16 -24.68 15.37
C LEU A 230 23.99 -26.08 14.76
N SER A 231 23.65 -26.15 13.47
CA SER A 231 23.37 -27.40 12.75
C SER A 231 24.62 -28.09 12.18
N LYS A 232 25.83 -27.59 12.51
CA LYS A 232 27.12 -28.08 11.99
C LYS A 232 27.19 -28.12 10.45
N GLY A 233 26.66 -27.09 9.79
CA GLY A 233 26.75 -26.93 8.34
C GLY A 233 25.87 -27.91 7.54
N SER A 234 24.71 -28.27 8.07
CA SER A 234 23.79 -29.14 7.34
C SER A 234 23.26 -28.48 6.07
N ILE A 235 23.05 -29.28 5.02
CA ILE A 235 22.70 -28.81 3.65
C ILE A 235 21.41 -27.97 3.62
N TRP A 236 20.47 -28.22 4.55
CA TRP A 236 19.20 -27.50 4.64
C TRP A 236 19.30 -26.11 5.27
N ALA A 237 20.43 -25.78 5.92
CA ALA A 237 20.67 -24.50 6.60
C ALA A 237 21.37 -23.48 5.69
N ASP A 238 20.88 -23.31 4.46
CA ASP A 238 21.40 -22.30 3.53
C ASP A 238 20.94 -20.89 3.95
N PRO A 239 21.87 -19.93 4.18
CA PRO A 239 21.52 -18.62 4.71
C PRO A 239 20.74 -17.74 3.72
N GLY A 240 20.82 -18.00 2.41
CA GLY A 240 20.10 -17.23 1.39
C GLY A 240 18.58 -17.43 1.47
N LYS A 241 18.14 -18.67 1.73
CA LYS A 241 16.73 -18.99 1.97
C LYS A 241 16.16 -18.23 3.17
N TYR A 242 16.90 -18.18 4.28
CA TYR A 242 16.46 -17.43 5.47
C TYR A 242 16.51 -15.91 5.25
N ALA A 243 17.43 -15.41 4.43
CA ALA A 243 17.43 -14.01 4.01
C ALA A 243 16.12 -13.63 3.30
N LEU A 244 15.63 -14.47 2.38
CA LEU A 244 14.34 -14.25 1.71
C LEU A 244 13.17 -14.23 2.71
N MET A 245 13.13 -15.17 3.66
CA MET A 245 12.09 -15.21 4.70
C MET A 245 12.14 -13.99 5.63
N GLY A 246 13.34 -13.56 6.01
CA GLY A 246 13.53 -12.34 6.82
C GLY A 246 13.10 -11.07 6.07
N ALA A 247 13.41 -10.99 4.78
CA ALA A 247 12.96 -9.90 3.91
C ALA A 247 11.43 -9.82 3.84
N ALA A 248 10.76 -10.96 3.65
CA ALA A 248 9.31 -11.04 3.68
C ALA A 248 8.74 -10.66 5.05
N ALA A 249 9.30 -11.20 6.14
CA ALA A 249 8.86 -10.94 7.51
C ALA A 249 8.95 -9.45 7.87
N GLN A 250 10.07 -8.79 7.55
CA GLN A 250 10.29 -7.38 7.86
C GLN A 250 9.35 -6.47 7.05
N LEU A 251 9.21 -6.73 5.74
CA LEU A 251 8.32 -5.96 4.89
C LEU A 251 6.86 -6.14 5.34
N GLY A 252 6.41 -7.38 5.54
CA GLY A 252 5.10 -7.70 6.05
C GLY A 252 4.81 -7.10 7.43
N GLY A 253 5.83 -7.01 8.31
CA GLY A 253 5.73 -6.40 9.63
C GLY A 253 5.68 -4.85 9.62
N ILE A 254 6.19 -4.18 8.59
CA ILE A 254 6.12 -2.71 8.47
C ILE A 254 4.82 -2.30 7.76
N VAL A 255 4.53 -2.86 6.58
CA VAL A 255 3.42 -2.42 5.71
C VAL A 255 2.10 -3.16 5.90
N ARG A 256 2.10 -4.36 6.50
CA ARG A 256 0.91 -5.19 6.81
C ARG A 256 0.09 -5.69 5.61
N MET A 257 0.69 -5.70 4.43
CA MET A 257 0.13 -6.32 3.22
C MET A 257 0.42 -7.83 3.19
N THR A 258 -0.58 -8.65 2.87
CA THR A 258 -0.48 -10.12 2.92
C THR A 258 -0.61 -10.78 1.55
N LEU A 259 -1.81 -10.79 0.97
CA LEU A 259 -2.13 -11.57 -0.23
C LEU A 259 -1.37 -11.05 -1.46
N SER A 260 -1.48 -9.75 -1.78
CA SER A 260 -0.76 -9.11 -2.87
C SER A 260 0.76 -9.25 -2.73
N LEU A 261 1.27 -9.01 -1.52
CA LEU A 261 2.70 -9.11 -1.23
C LEU A 261 3.24 -10.55 -1.38
N THR A 262 2.49 -11.56 -0.93
CA THR A 262 2.85 -12.97 -1.12
C THR A 262 3.04 -13.28 -2.60
N VAL A 263 2.09 -12.84 -3.44
CA VAL A 263 2.13 -13.08 -4.88
C VAL A 263 3.26 -12.30 -5.55
N ILE A 264 3.53 -11.05 -5.14
CA ILE A 264 4.67 -10.27 -5.64
C ILE A 264 5.99 -10.97 -5.33
N MET A 265 6.18 -11.43 -4.09
CA MET A 265 7.41 -12.12 -3.68
C MET A 265 7.59 -13.45 -4.42
N MET A 266 6.51 -14.23 -4.57
CA MET A 266 6.50 -15.49 -5.31
C MET A 266 6.80 -15.29 -6.81
N GLU A 267 6.22 -14.27 -7.44
CA GLU A 267 6.50 -13.92 -8.84
C GLU A 267 7.95 -13.47 -9.02
N ALA A 268 8.47 -12.66 -8.08
CA ALA A 268 9.83 -12.12 -8.15
C ALA A 268 10.91 -13.17 -7.88
N THR A 269 10.64 -14.20 -7.07
CA THR A 269 11.55 -15.34 -6.86
C THR A 269 11.48 -16.37 -8.00
N GLY A 270 10.42 -16.34 -8.80
CA GLY A 270 10.19 -17.29 -9.89
C GLY A 270 9.82 -18.70 -9.42
N ASN A 271 9.56 -18.91 -8.13
CA ASN A 271 9.31 -20.23 -7.57
C ASN A 271 8.02 -20.25 -6.73
N VAL A 272 7.02 -20.98 -7.22
CA VAL A 272 5.67 -21.06 -6.63
C VAL A 272 5.67 -21.81 -5.30
N THR A 273 6.57 -22.76 -5.10
CA THR A 273 6.65 -23.58 -3.87
C THR A 273 6.98 -22.71 -2.66
N TYR A 274 7.72 -21.62 -2.86
CA TYR A 274 8.00 -20.63 -1.81
C TYR A 274 6.78 -19.79 -1.38
N GLY A 275 5.68 -19.81 -2.14
CA GLY A 275 4.47 -19.07 -1.80
C GLY A 275 3.88 -19.49 -0.44
N PHE A 276 3.90 -20.78 -0.12
CA PHE A 276 3.37 -21.29 1.16
C PHE A 276 4.14 -20.77 2.40
N PRO A 277 5.47 -20.95 2.51
CA PRO A 277 6.21 -20.43 3.66
C PRO A 277 6.20 -18.89 3.72
N ILE A 278 6.25 -18.19 2.59
CA ILE A 278 6.15 -16.72 2.55
C ILE A 278 4.79 -16.27 3.12
N MET A 279 3.69 -16.93 2.74
CA MET A 279 2.36 -16.62 3.27
C MET A 279 2.29 -16.80 4.79
N LEU A 280 2.84 -17.87 5.33
CA LEU A 280 2.88 -18.12 6.78
C LEU A 280 3.68 -17.04 7.52
N VAL A 281 4.85 -16.68 7.00
CA VAL A 281 5.69 -15.62 7.56
C VAL A 281 4.97 -14.27 7.54
N LEU A 282 4.32 -13.92 6.42
CA LEU A 282 3.58 -12.66 6.30
C LEU A 282 2.35 -12.62 7.21
N MET A 283 1.59 -13.72 7.32
CA MET A 283 0.44 -13.80 8.22
C MET A 283 0.87 -13.66 9.68
N THR A 284 1.93 -14.35 10.09
CA THR A 284 2.44 -14.28 11.47
C THR A 284 3.01 -12.90 11.80
N ALA A 285 3.80 -12.30 10.90
CA ALA A 285 4.30 -10.93 11.06
C ALA A 285 3.17 -9.90 11.16
N LYS A 286 2.10 -10.05 10.35
CA LYS A 286 0.91 -9.20 10.45
C LYS A 286 0.20 -9.34 11.79
N ILE A 287 -0.12 -10.56 12.22
CA ILE A 287 -0.84 -10.81 13.48
C ILE A 287 -0.06 -10.23 14.66
N VAL A 288 1.24 -10.54 14.73
CA VAL A 288 2.10 -10.10 15.84
C VAL A 288 2.22 -8.58 15.84
N GLY A 289 2.39 -7.97 14.68
CA GLY A 289 2.49 -6.53 14.65
C GLY A 289 1.15 -5.83 14.94
N ASP A 290 0.00 -6.36 14.51
CA ASP A 290 -1.32 -5.71 14.62
C ASP A 290 -1.72 -5.64 16.11
N TYR A 291 -1.14 -6.54 16.92
CA TYR A 291 -1.24 -6.49 18.37
C TYR A 291 -0.57 -5.25 19.01
N PHE A 292 0.51 -4.73 18.42
CA PHE A 292 1.28 -3.61 18.99
C PHE A 292 0.93 -2.26 18.39
N VAL A 293 1.02 -2.13 17.06
CA VAL A 293 0.89 -0.86 16.32
C VAL A 293 0.29 -1.14 14.94
N GLU A 294 -0.46 -0.17 14.41
CA GLU A 294 -0.98 -0.20 13.04
C GLU A 294 0.14 -0.18 11.98
N GLY A 295 -0.22 -0.52 10.74
CA GLY A 295 0.68 -0.47 9.59
C GLY A 295 1.16 0.96 9.29
N LEU A 296 2.34 1.05 8.66
CA LEU A 296 2.98 2.33 8.37
C LEU A 296 2.10 3.25 7.50
N TYR A 297 1.42 2.68 6.50
CA TYR A 297 0.57 3.43 5.57
C TYR A 297 -0.71 3.94 6.24
N ASP A 298 -1.44 3.06 6.92
CA ASP A 298 -2.67 3.43 7.64
C ASP A 298 -2.39 4.49 8.71
N MET A 299 -1.28 4.36 9.43
CA MET A 299 -0.84 5.34 10.43
C MET A 299 -0.63 6.74 9.83
N HIS A 300 -0.02 6.84 8.64
CA HIS A 300 0.19 8.14 7.98
C HIS A 300 -1.10 8.73 7.44
N ILE A 301 -2.03 7.89 6.96
CA ILE A 301 -3.37 8.32 6.53
C ILE A 301 -4.13 8.93 7.72
N GLN A 302 -4.08 8.28 8.89
CA GLN A 302 -4.70 8.79 10.11
C GLN A 302 -4.04 10.09 10.60
N LEU A 303 -2.71 10.18 10.56
CA LEU A 303 -1.99 11.41 10.94
C LEU A 303 -2.29 12.59 10.00
N GLN A 304 -2.62 12.33 8.73
CA GLN A 304 -3.10 13.33 7.79
C GLN A 304 -4.58 13.70 7.98
N SER A 305 -5.27 13.08 8.94
CA SER A 305 -6.70 13.28 9.21
C SER A 305 -7.61 13.07 7.99
N VAL A 306 -7.18 12.19 7.06
CA VAL A 306 -8.00 11.85 5.90
C VAL A 306 -9.04 10.80 6.33
N PRO A 307 -10.34 11.03 6.09
CA PRO A 307 -11.38 10.05 6.43
C PRO A 307 -11.23 8.83 5.52
N PHE A 308 -10.62 7.78 6.05
CA PHE A 308 -10.42 6.51 5.36
C PHE A 308 -11.40 5.45 5.87
N LEU A 309 -12.01 4.72 4.94
CA LEU A 309 -12.93 3.65 5.27
C LEU A 309 -12.16 2.32 5.29
N HIS A 310 -12.20 1.59 6.39
CA HIS A 310 -11.61 0.25 6.47
C HIS A 310 -12.43 -0.82 5.71
N TRP A 311 -11.91 -2.03 5.61
CA TRP A 311 -12.57 -3.15 4.91
C TRP A 311 -13.91 -3.54 5.58
N GLU A 312 -13.93 -3.57 6.90
CA GLU A 312 -15.08 -3.92 7.73
C GLU A 312 -15.36 -2.85 8.78
N ALA A 313 -16.60 -2.82 9.26
CA ALA A 313 -16.98 -1.96 10.36
C ALA A 313 -16.34 -2.47 11.67
N PRO A 314 -16.11 -1.60 12.67
CA PRO A 314 -15.57 -2.01 13.96
C PRO A 314 -16.45 -3.10 14.61
N VAL A 315 -15.82 -4.05 15.31
CA VAL A 315 -16.52 -5.17 15.98
C VAL A 315 -17.56 -4.71 17.00
N THR A 316 -17.41 -3.51 17.57
CA THR A 316 -18.38 -2.92 18.50
C THR A 316 -19.60 -2.29 17.82
N SER A 317 -19.60 -2.16 16.49
CA SER A 317 -20.67 -1.50 15.75
C SER A 317 -21.94 -2.33 15.55
N HIS A 318 -21.95 -3.61 15.94
CA HIS A 318 -23.11 -4.48 15.74
C HIS A 318 -24.36 -4.02 16.50
N SER A 319 -24.19 -3.33 17.63
CA SER A 319 -25.29 -2.75 18.40
C SER A 319 -25.74 -1.39 17.86
N LEU A 320 -24.99 -0.78 16.94
CA LEU A 320 -25.31 0.55 16.40
C LEU A 320 -26.23 0.44 15.20
N THR A 321 -27.14 1.41 15.09
CA THR A 321 -28.10 1.52 13.98
C THR A 321 -27.80 2.73 13.08
N ALA A 322 -28.35 2.73 11.87
CA ALA A 322 -28.22 3.85 10.93
C ALA A 322 -28.68 5.18 11.54
N ARG A 323 -29.73 5.12 12.38
CA ARG A 323 -30.28 6.27 13.12
C ARG A 323 -29.26 6.98 14.01
N GLU A 324 -28.31 6.27 14.59
CA GLU A 324 -27.31 6.84 15.51
C GLU A 324 -26.12 7.48 14.77
N VAL A 325 -25.88 7.05 13.52
CA VAL A 325 -24.73 7.49 12.72
C VAL A 325 -25.13 8.56 11.70
N MET A 326 -26.40 8.64 11.32
CA MET A 326 -26.89 9.65 10.37
C MET A 326 -26.80 11.08 10.92
N SER A 327 -26.58 12.04 10.04
CA SER A 327 -26.60 13.47 10.39
C SER A 327 -28.03 14.01 10.37
N THR A 328 -28.47 14.65 11.46
CA THR A 328 -29.77 15.33 11.57
C THR A 328 -29.57 16.72 12.17
N PRO A 329 -30.28 17.78 11.70
CA PRO A 329 -31.29 17.80 10.63
C PRO A 329 -30.69 17.76 9.22
N VAL A 330 -31.43 17.20 8.24
CA VAL A 330 -31.01 17.11 6.83
C VAL A 330 -31.55 18.31 6.03
N THR A 331 -30.68 18.96 5.25
CA THR A 331 -31.10 20.01 4.30
C THR A 331 -31.62 19.38 3.01
N CYS A 332 -32.92 19.46 2.78
CA CYS A 332 -33.59 18.89 1.61
C CYS A 332 -34.01 19.99 0.61
N LEU A 333 -34.04 19.65 -0.67
CA LEU A 333 -34.60 20.52 -1.72
C LEU A 333 -35.94 19.95 -2.20
N ARG A 334 -36.95 20.77 -2.48
CA ARG A 334 -38.18 20.24 -3.08
C ARG A 334 -38.00 19.95 -4.56
N ARG A 335 -38.83 19.06 -5.09
CA ARG A 335 -38.90 18.80 -6.55
C ARG A 335 -39.12 20.09 -7.36
N ILE A 336 -39.91 21.02 -6.83
CA ILE A 336 -40.14 22.34 -7.40
C ILE A 336 -39.74 23.36 -6.33
N GLU A 337 -38.52 23.87 -6.43
CA GLU A 337 -37.95 24.82 -5.47
C GLU A 337 -37.74 26.20 -6.11
N ARG A 338 -37.75 27.26 -5.29
CA ARG A 338 -37.41 28.60 -5.78
C ARG A 338 -35.90 28.73 -5.97
N VAL A 339 -35.48 29.32 -7.08
CA VAL A 339 -34.05 29.53 -7.38
C VAL A 339 -33.35 30.33 -6.27
N GLY A 340 -34.03 31.34 -5.69
CA GLY A 340 -33.52 32.09 -4.55
C GLY A 340 -33.13 31.18 -3.38
N THR A 341 -34.04 30.30 -2.95
CA THR A 341 -33.79 29.33 -1.87
C THR A 341 -32.60 28.41 -2.16
N VAL A 342 -32.44 27.97 -3.41
CA VAL A 342 -31.31 27.11 -3.81
C VAL A 342 -29.99 27.87 -3.71
N VAL A 343 -29.96 29.13 -4.16
CA VAL A 343 -28.77 29.99 -4.05
C VAL A 343 -28.47 30.29 -2.59
N ASP A 344 -29.48 30.55 -1.77
CA ASP A 344 -29.31 30.78 -0.33
C ASP A 344 -28.67 29.56 0.35
N ILE A 345 -29.18 28.34 0.09
CA ILE A 345 -28.62 27.09 0.64
C ILE A 345 -27.19 26.84 0.13
N LEU A 346 -26.93 27.10 -1.16
CA LEU A 346 -25.60 26.86 -1.76
C LEU A 346 -24.56 27.93 -1.39
N SER A 347 -25.01 29.12 -1.00
CA SER A 347 -24.15 30.24 -0.58
C SER A 347 -23.92 30.26 0.93
N ASP A 348 -24.70 29.49 1.69
CA ASP A 348 -24.49 29.31 3.11
C ASP A 348 -23.08 28.77 3.38
N THR A 349 -22.26 29.61 4.01
CA THR A 349 -20.86 29.29 4.33
C THR A 349 -20.76 28.41 5.58
N SER A 350 -21.84 28.28 6.35
CA SER A 350 -21.88 27.46 7.57
C SER A 350 -21.88 25.96 7.27
N SER A 351 -22.46 25.53 6.15
CA SER A 351 -22.58 24.13 5.77
C SER A 351 -22.11 23.87 4.34
N ASN A 352 -20.92 23.29 4.16
CA ASN A 352 -20.36 22.97 2.84
C ASN A 352 -20.84 21.58 2.35
N HIS A 353 -22.15 21.42 2.20
CA HIS A 353 -22.74 20.19 1.66
C HIS A 353 -22.62 20.13 0.14
N ASN A 354 -22.28 18.95 -0.39
CA ASN A 354 -22.10 18.71 -1.83
C ASN A 354 -23.20 17.82 -2.43
N GLY A 355 -24.20 17.45 -1.64
CA GLY A 355 -25.26 16.53 -2.01
C GLY A 355 -26.51 16.84 -1.22
N PHE A 356 -27.62 17.08 -1.90
CA PHE A 356 -28.90 17.39 -1.29
C PHE A 356 -29.94 16.38 -1.77
N PRO A 357 -30.65 15.69 -0.87
CA PRO A 357 -31.79 14.86 -1.25
C PRO A 357 -32.94 15.75 -1.71
N VAL A 358 -33.54 15.39 -2.83
CA VAL A 358 -34.78 16.03 -3.31
C VAL A 358 -35.98 15.35 -2.66
N VAL A 359 -36.93 16.12 -2.12
CA VAL A 359 -38.13 15.59 -1.48
C VAL A 359 -39.40 16.04 -2.20
N GLU A 360 -40.40 15.17 -2.24
CA GLU A 360 -41.72 15.48 -2.77
C GLU A 360 -42.68 15.61 -1.58
N SER A 361 -43.21 16.81 -1.35
CA SER A 361 -44.19 17.07 -0.31
C SER A 361 -45.58 16.84 -0.89
N ASN A 362 -46.05 15.59 -0.93
CA ASN A 362 -47.42 15.28 -1.33
C ASN A 362 -48.28 15.08 -0.07
N PRO A 363 -49.35 15.87 0.16
CA PRO A 363 -50.18 15.74 1.36
C PRO A 363 -50.92 14.40 1.48
N ASP A 364 -51.08 13.64 0.38
CA ASP A 364 -51.91 12.42 0.35
C ASP A 364 -51.15 11.11 0.06
N THR A 365 -49.84 11.15 -0.26
CA THR A 365 -49.05 9.92 -0.50
C THR A 365 -47.60 10.07 -0.02
N SER A 366 -47.21 9.19 0.91
CA SER A 366 -45.87 9.08 1.49
C SER A 366 -44.87 8.42 0.53
N GLN A 367 -44.66 9.02 -0.64
CA GLN A 367 -43.61 8.60 -1.56
C GLN A 367 -42.71 9.78 -1.87
N VAL A 368 -41.49 9.71 -1.34
CA VAL A 368 -40.44 10.69 -1.57
C VAL A 368 -39.50 10.08 -2.61
N GLY A 369 -39.44 10.68 -3.81
CA GLY A 369 -38.39 10.39 -4.79
C GLY A 369 -37.27 11.40 -4.65
N TRP A 370 -36.04 10.94 -4.38
CA TRP A 370 -34.87 11.82 -4.27
C TRP A 370 -33.89 11.67 -5.43
N VAL A 371 -33.32 12.80 -5.83
CA VAL A 371 -32.19 12.92 -6.76
C VAL A 371 -31.10 13.66 -6.02
N LEU A 372 -29.87 13.18 -6.10
CA LEU A 372 -28.74 13.83 -5.45
C LEU A 372 -28.18 14.91 -6.39
N LEU A 373 -28.33 16.18 -5.99
CA LEU A 373 -27.73 17.29 -6.73
C LEU A 373 -26.29 17.51 -6.26
N ALA A 374 -25.32 17.24 -7.14
CA ALA A 374 -23.91 17.48 -6.89
C ALA A 374 -23.50 18.89 -7.33
N ARG A 375 -22.71 19.58 -6.50
CA ARG A 375 -22.21 20.94 -6.77
C ARG A 375 -21.31 20.95 -8.02
N GLY A 376 -21.78 21.57 -9.10
CA GLY A 376 -20.97 21.95 -10.26
C GLY A 376 -21.00 23.47 -10.42
N TRP A 377 -19.87 24.11 -10.69
CA TRP A 377 -19.80 25.58 -10.84
C TRP A 377 -20.31 26.08 -12.20
N GLY A 378 -20.68 25.18 -13.12
CA GLY A 378 -21.18 25.53 -14.46
C GLY A 378 -22.65 25.99 -14.53
N TRP A 379 -23.40 25.93 -13.43
CA TRP A 379 -24.88 26.08 -13.45
C TRP A 379 -25.37 27.51 -13.20
N VAL A 380 -24.49 28.46 -12.86
CA VAL A 380 -24.89 29.82 -12.45
C VAL A 380 -24.99 30.82 -13.61
N HIS A 381 -24.48 30.47 -14.81
CA HIS A 381 -24.40 31.40 -15.94
C HIS A 381 -25.39 31.15 -17.09
N GLU A 382 -26.19 30.08 -17.07
CA GLU A 382 -27.19 29.81 -18.12
C GLU A 382 -28.62 29.87 -17.58
N PRO A 383 -29.57 30.49 -18.30
CA PRO A 383 -30.99 30.45 -17.93
C PRO A 383 -31.51 29.01 -18.02
N LEU A 384 -31.78 28.40 -16.85
CA LEU A 384 -32.30 27.04 -16.72
C LEU A 384 -33.70 26.90 -17.36
N THR A 385 -33.72 26.33 -18.57
CA THR A 385 -34.75 25.36 -18.92
C THR A 385 -34.19 23.97 -18.60
N LEU A 386 -34.93 23.16 -17.86
CA LEU A 386 -34.58 21.78 -17.51
C LEU A 386 -34.30 20.96 -18.77
N HIS A 387 -33.04 20.86 -19.17
CA HIS A 387 -32.52 19.77 -19.99
C HIS A 387 -31.64 18.90 -19.09
N CYS A 388 -32.03 17.63 -18.93
CA CYS A 388 -31.18 16.61 -18.35
C CYS A 388 -29.82 16.59 -19.05
N ALA A 389 -28.76 16.58 -18.25
CA ALA A 389 -27.38 16.61 -18.72
C ALA A 389 -27.09 15.51 -19.75
N SER A 390 -26.76 15.97 -20.96
CA SER A 390 -26.08 15.20 -21.99
C SER A 390 -24.71 14.77 -21.47
N GLY A 391 -24.56 13.47 -21.24
CA GLY A 391 -23.27 12.81 -21.37
C GLY A 391 -22.99 12.58 -22.85
N ASN A 392 -21.78 12.96 -23.29
CA ASN A 392 -21.21 12.78 -24.62
C ASN A 392 -21.80 11.61 -25.45
N SER A 393 -22.57 11.93 -26.50
CA SER A 393 -22.54 11.23 -27.78
C SER A 393 -23.34 12.01 -28.82
N GLN A 394 -22.70 12.34 -29.94
CA GLN A 394 -23.30 12.98 -31.11
C GLN A 394 -24.35 12.06 -31.76
N GLY A 395 -25.52 12.60 -32.09
CA GLY A 395 -26.54 11.95 -32.94
C GLY A 395 -27.92 12.58 -32.75
N PRO A 396 -28.64 13.03 -33.81
CA PRO A 396 -29.92 13.69 -33.66
C PRO A 396 -31.08 12.70 -33.77
N LEU A 397 -32.02 12.69 -32.83
CA LEU A 397 -33.31 12.01 -33.03
C LEU A 397 -34.48 12.82 -32.49
N ARG A 398 -35.41 13.12 -33.40
CA ARG A 398 -36.73 13.73 -33.17
C ARG A 398 -37.64 12.81 -32.35
N PRO A 399 -38.67 13.35 -31.69
CA PRO A 399 -39.60 12.57 -30.87
C PRO A 399 -40.71 11.94 -31.72
N PRO A 400 -41.19 10.74 -31.39
CA PRO A 400 -42.57 10.38 -31.66
C PRO A 400 -43.41 10.67 -30.40
N SER A 401 -44.41 11.51 -30.57
CA SER A 401 -45.59 11.59 -29.72
C SER A 401 -46.39 10.28 -29.81
N ILE A 402 -47.03 9.86 -28.71
CA ILE A 402 -48.33 9.15 -28.62
C ILE A 402 -48.68 8.95 -27.11
N PRO A 403 -49.98 8.92 -26.75
CA PRO A 403 -50.51 9.38 -25.46
C PRO A 403 -50.67 8.27 -24.41
N GLY A 404 -51.00 8.70 -23.18
CA GLY A 404 -50.85 7.92 -21.96
C GLY A 404 -51.66 6.63 -21.85
N VAL A 405 -51.11 5.71 -21.04
CA VAL A 405 -51.82 4.62 -20.35
C VAL A 405 -51.05 4.32 -19.06
N MET A 406 -51.77 4.22 -17.95
CA MET A 406 -51.29 3.72 -16.66
C MET A 406 -50.60 2.35 -16.81
N GLY A 407 -49.55 2.13 -16.04
CA GLY A 407 -49.11 0.77 -15.70
C GLY A 407 -47.63 0.54 -15.92
N GLY A 408 -46.91 0.42 -14.81
CA GLY A 408 -45.68 -0.34 -14.77
C GLY A 408 -44.43 0.37 -15.24
N ARG A 409 -43.60 0.69 -14.24
CA ARG A 409 -42.17 0.35 -14.27
C ARG A 409 -41.28 1.25 -15.15
N TRP A 410 -41.24 2.55 -14.83
CA TRP A 410 -40.05 3.40 -15.07
C TRP A 410 -39.95 4.47 -13.97
N VAL A 411 -39.64 4.02 -12.76
CA VAL A 411 -39.06 4.88 -11.72
C VAL A 411 -37.58 4.51 -11.70
N PRO A 412 -36.62 5.45 -11.75
CA PRO A 412 -35.32 5.18 -11.18
C PRO A 412 -35.50 5.15 -9.65
N THR A 413 -36.08 4.07 -9.11
CA THR A 413 -36.16 3.87 -7.65
C THR A 413 -34.78 3.45 -7.16
N GLN A 414 -34.16 4.37 -6.42
CA GLN A 414 -33.16 4.16 -5.38
C GLN A 414 -31.70 3.93 -5.81
N PRO A 415 -30.91 5.01 -5.93
CA PRO A 415 -29.51 4.94 -5.50
C PRO A 415 -29.48 4.88 -3.96
N GLY A 416 -29.10 3.73 -3.42
CA GLY A 416 -28.70 3.49 -2.02
C GLY A 416 -29.48 4.23 -0.93
N SER A 417 -30.63 3.69 -0.51
CA SER A 417 -31.21 4.04 0.79
C SER A 417 -31.02 2.92 1.80
N ALA A 418 -30.91 3.30 3.07
CA ALA A 418 -30.94 2.38 4.20
C ALA A 418 -32.10 2.74 5.12
N LEU A 419 -32.77 1.73 5.69
CA LEU A 419 -33.77 1.96 6.74
C LEU A 419 -33.07 2.51 7.99
N GLN A 420 -33.74 3.37 8.75
CA GLN A 420 -33.20 3.92 10.00
C GLN A 420 -32.83 2.84 11.03
N GLU A 421 -33.52 1.71 11.02
CA GLU A 421 -33.27 0.55 11.89
C GLU A 421 -32.18 -0.40 11.34
N ALA A 422 -31.61 -0.12 10.17
CA ALA A 422 -30.58 -0.97 9.60
C ALA A 422 -29.32 -0.95 10.48
N SER A 423 -28.79 -2.13 10.77
CA SER A 423 -27.54 -2.29 11.52
C SER A 423 -26.36 -1.62 10.81
N LEU A 424 -25.46 -0.98 11.55
CA LEU A 424 -24.30 -0.27 10.99
C LEU A 424 -23.42 -1.12 10.06
N PRO A 425 -23.10 -2.40 10.36
CA PRO A 425 -22.28 -3.22 9.46
C PRO A 425 -22.90 -3.40 8.07
N ARG A 426 -24.23 -3.48 7.98
CA ARG A 426 -24.95 -3.61 6.70
C ARG A 426 -24.87 -2.33 5.89
N VAL A 427 -25.07 -1.19 6.56
CA VAL A 427 -24.97 0.15 5.97
C VAL A 427 -23.55 0.43 5.48
N PHE A 428 -22.55 0.11 6.30
CA PHE A 428 -21.13 0.25 5.99
C PHE A 428 -20.74 -0.57 4.76
N LYS A 429 -21.13 -1.85 4.72
CA LYS A 429 -20.83 -2.74 3.60
C LYS A 429 -21.46 -2.23 2.30
N LEU A 430 -22.68 -1.72 2.35
CA LEU A 430 -23.36 -1.12 1.20
C LEU A 430 -22.62 0.13 0.71
N PHE A 431 -22.29 1.04 1.63
CA PHE A 431 -21.60 2.29 1.34
C PHE A 431 -20.24 2.05 0.69
N ARG A 432 -19.43 1.16 1.28
CA ARG A 432 -18.13 0.77 0.75
C ARG A 432 -18.26 0.07 -0.59
N ALA A 433 -19.06 -0.99 -0.68
CA ALA A 433 -19.09 -1.84 -1.87
C ALA A 433 -19.54 -1.08 -3.13
N LEU A 434 -20.51 -0.18 -2.98
CA LEU A 434 -21.01 0.62 -4.10
C LEU A 434 -20.19 1.90 -4.35
N GLY A 435 -19.19 2.20 -3.52
CA GLY A 435 -18.39 3.42 -3.63
C GLY A 435 -19.25 4.69 -3.50
N LEU A 436 -20.22 4.68 -2.57
CA LEU A 436 -21.16 5.79 -2.42
C LEU A 436 -20.45 7.00 -1.79
N ARG A 437 -20.89 8.20 -2.19
CA ARG A 437 -20.50 9.46 -1.53
C ARG A 437 -21.51 9.91 -0.48
N HIS A 438 -22.78 9.63 -0.73
CA HIS A 438 -23.89 9.96 0.16
C HIS A 438 -24.84 8.75 0.17
N LEU A 439 -25.40 8.44 1.33
CA LEU A 439 -26.39 7.39 1.52
C LEU A 439 -27.55 7.98 2.31
N VAL A 440 -28.76 7.87 1.74
CA VAL A 440 -29.96 8.43 2.37
C VAL A 440 -30.51 7.42 3.37
N VAL A 441 -30.71 7.85 4.61
CA VAL A 441 -31.42 7.05 5.61
C VAL A 441 -32.89 7.43 5.54
N VAL A 442 -33.77 6.43 5.54
CA VAL A 442 -35.22 6.65 5.46
C VAL A 442 -35.97 5.90 6.56
N ASP A 443 -37.10 6.45 6.98
CA ASP A 443 -38.07 5.75 7.82
C ASP A 443 -38.93 4.77 6.99
N ASN A 444 -39.71 3.93 7.66
CA ASN A 444 -40.68 2.99 7.11
C ASN A 444 -41.74 3.65 6.21
N ARG A 445 -41.87 4.98 6.28
CA ARG A 445 -42.76 5.80 5.44
C ARG A 445 -42.05 6.44 4.24
N ASN A 446 -40.80 6.07 3.95
CA ASN A 446 -39.92 6.73 2.98
C ASN A 446 -39.70 8.23 3.27
N GLU A 447 -39.74 8.63 4.53
CA GLU A 447 -39.36 9.97 4.97
C GLU A 447 -37.84 10.01 5.20
N VAL A 448 -37.19 11.11 4.82
CA VAL A 448 -35.74 11.33 4.93
C VAL A 448 -35.37 11.87 6.30
#